data_AF-A0A3A8QDR9-F1
#
_entry.id   AF-A0A3A8QDR9-F1
#
_cell.length_a   1.000
_cell.length_b   1.000
_cell.length_c   1.000
_cell.angle_alpha   90.00
_cell.angle_beta   90.00
_cell.angle_gamma   90.00
#
_symmetry.space_group_name_H-M   'P 1'
#
loop_
_entity.id
_entity.type
_entity.pdbx_description
1 polymer ?
#
loop_
_entity_poly.entity_id
_entity_poly.type
_entity_poly.pdbx_seq_one_letter_code
_entity_poly.pdbx_strand_id
1 'polypeptide(L)'
;MTPPRWMWWLCCLLWTACAGPEVRAPRSYSQATMDSATAGCLRNPACASQVGQDAILPWLSRAAARAGQAAAVMRLWEAAEVDRVERVLAECAKQANFEVNERLLGPGKRTNRQVCEEKVVDANGREITRAVQLGEAKHAAALECVQRALGATDAGRFSLEPRYLRDAKTGRTRWLEPEEVAQWLRDGLFHLLTGTIAPDVVLHALGNPLKVQRVYDFKFPCPVSNIPRWDPYPDGHLFASKNQGEIYQQLLKSEQVPQLVSPNHGVTP
;
A
#
# COMPACT_ATOMS: atom_id res chain seq x y z
N MET A 1 -37.87 -37.23 64.06
CA MET A 1 -37.78 -36.28 62.93
C MET A 1 -36.38 -35.67 62.95
N THR A 2 -35.51 -36.08 62.02
CA THR A 2 -34.11 -35.60 61.85
C THR A 2 -34.08 -34.18 61.26
N PRO A 3 -33.04 -33.36 61.50
CA PRO A 3 -31.80 -33.41 60.68
C PRO A 3 -30.51 -32.96 61.46
N PRO A 4 -29.37 -32.59 60.83
CA PRO A 4 -28.22 -33.47 60.66
C PRO A 4 -26.94 -32.96 61.36
N ARG A 5 -25.97 -33.86 61.58
CA ARG A 5 -24.56 -33.52 61.84
C ARG A 5 -23.69 -34.25 60.83
N TRP A 6 -23.17 -33.53 59.84
CA TRP A 6 -21.96 -33.96 59.15
C TRP A 6 -21.16 -32.74 58.70
N MET A 7 -20.05 -32.56 59.40
CA MET A 7 -18.96 -31.69 59.05
C MET A 7 -17.89 -32.63 58.53
N TRP A 8 -17.51 -32.55 57.25
CA TRP A 8 -16.22 -33.01 56.75
C TRP A 8 -15.80 -32.20 55.52
N TRP A 9 -14.81 -31.34 55.78
CA TRP A 9 -13.58 -31.14 55.01
C TRP A 9 -13.63 -30.25 53.75
N LEU A 10 -12.96 -29.09 53.91
CA LEU A 10 -12.38 -28.29 52.84
C LEU A 10 -11.35 -29.12 52.04
N CYS A 11 -11.45 -29.06 50.72
CA CYS A 11 -10.29 -29.05 49.83
C CYS A 11 -10.62 -28.31 48.53
N CYS A 12 -9.96 -27.17 48.35
CA CYS A 12 -9.43 -26.59 47.12
C CYS A 12 -10.11 -26.93 45.78
N LEU A 13 -10.71 -25.92 45.14
CA LEU A 13 -10.15 -25.23 43.96
C LEU A 13 -11.21 -24.30 43.37
N LEU A 14 -10.94 -23.01 43.45
CA LEU A 14 -11.69 -21.95 42.80
C LEU A 14 -11.56 -22.12 41.28
N TRP A 15 -12.63 -22.57 40.62
CA TRP A 15 -12.79 -22.40 39.18
C TRP A 15 -13.22 -20.96 38.90
N THR A 16 -12.26 -20.03 38.88
CA THR A 16 -12.45 -18.76 38.17
C THR A 16 -12.29 -19.07 36.69
N ALA A 17 -13.39 -19.44 36.03
CA ALA A 17 -13.46 -19.42 34.58
C ALA A 17 -13.29 -17.95 34.13
N CYS A 18 -12.17 -17.64 33.51
CA CYS A 18 -12.00 -16.41 32.75
C CYS A 18 -12.99 -16.47 31.57
N ALA A 19 -14.17 -15.87 31.73
CA ALA A 19 -14.98 -15.46 30.60
C ALA A 19 -14.24 -14.31 29.91
N GLY A 20 -13.29 -14.65 29.03
CA GLY A 20 -12.78 -13.70 28.05
C GLY A 20 -13.94 -13.25 27.16
N PRO A 21 -13.99 -11.97 26.76
CA PRO A 21 -15.04 -11.52 25.86
C PRO A 21 -14.98 -12.34 24.57
N GLU A 22 -16.09 -13.00 24.24
CA GLU A 22 -16.31 -13.52 22.89
C GLU A 22 -16.28 -12.34 21.93
N VAL A 23 -15.11 -12.10 21.34
CA VAL A 23 -14.98 -11.21 20.18
C VAL A 23 -15.69 -11.91 19.05
N ARG A 24 -16.96 -11.52 18.83
CA ARG A 24 -17.68 -11.79 17.59
C ARG A 24 -16.78 -11.41 16.43
N ALA A 25 -16.27 -12.42 15.71
CA ALA A 25 -15.50 -12.22 14.50
C ALA A 25 -16.36 -11.41 13.50
N PRO A 26 -15.91 -10.23 13.06
CA PRO A 26 -16.66 -9.46 12.07
C PRO A 26 -16.67 -10.22 10.75
N ARG A 27 -17.88 -10.56 10.30
CA ARG A 27 -18.17 -11.10 8.97
C ARG A 27 -18.17 -9.96 7.94
N SER A 28 -16.98 -9.44 7.63
CA SER A 28 -16.71 -8.72 6.38
C SER A 28 -15.20 -8.57 6.26
N TYR A 29 -14.58 -9.39 5.41
CA TYR A 29 -13.17 -9.28 5.06
C TYR A 29 -12.99 -8.02 4.22
N SER A 30 -12.69 -6.90 4.87
CA SER A 30 -12.23 -5.70 4.18
C SER A 30 -10.86 -6.01 3.58
N GLN A 31 -10.69 -5.69 2.31
CA GLN A 31 -9.42 -5.74 1.58
C GLN A 31 -8.45 -4.65 2.10
N ALA A 32 -8.43 -4.41 3.42
CA ALA A 32 -7.89 -3.23 4.10
C ALA A 32 -6.35 -3.18 4.19
N THR A 33 -5.63 -3.92 3.34
CA THR A 33 -4.16 -3.97 3.40
C THR A 33 -3.57 -4.09 2.00
N MET A 34 -3.77 -3.05 1.20
CA MET A 34 -2.99 -2.74 0.01
C MET A 34 -2.72 -1.22 -0.01
N ASP A 35 -2.25 -0.69 1.12
CA ASP A 35 -1.28 0.41 1.03
C ASP A 35 0.02 -0.25 0.55
N SER A 36 0.86 0.42 -0.24
CA SER A 36 2.14 -0.13 -0.78
C SER A 36 2.82 -1.13 0.16
N ALA A 37 3.54 -2.14 -0.37
CA ALA A 37 4.22 -3.16 0.44
C ALA A 37 4.99 -2.55 1.64
N THR A 38 5.48 -1.33 1.45
CA THR A 38 6.17 -0.50 2.41
C THR A 38 5.27 0.16 3.49
N ALA A 39 4.03 0.58 3.17
CA ALA A 39 3.07 1.14 4.13
C ALA A 39 2.35 0.06 4.98
N GLY A 40 2.17 -1.15 4.44
CA GLY A 40 1.74 -2.32 5.22
C GLY A 40 2.71 -2.67 6.37
N CYS A 41 4.03 -2.50 6.15
CA CYS A 41 5.04 -2.75 7.17
C CYS A 41 5.07 -1.73 8.32
N LEU A 42 4.47 -0.54 8.16
CA LEU A 42 4.31 0.40 9.27
C LEU A 42 3.32 -0.08 10.34
N ARG A 43 2.47 -1.07 9.99
CA ARG A 43 1.42 -1.59 10.88
C ARG A 43 1.78 -2.94 11.53
N ASN A 44 2.93 -3.53 11.21
CA ASN A 44 3.34 -4.81 11.79
C ASN A 44 4.85 -4.87 12.14
N PRO A 45 5.21 -4.89 13.44
CA PRO A 45 6.61 -5.01 13.86
C PRO A 45 7.30 -6.31 13.41
N ALA A 46 6.56 -7.33 12.96
CA ALA A 46 7.13 -8.57 12.41
C ALA A 46 7.78 -8.39 11.02
N CYS A 47 7.50 -7.30 10.29
CA CYS A 47 8.28 -6.92 9.10
C CYS A 47 9.75 -6.59 9.44
N ALA A 48 10.07 -6.28 10.70
CA ALA A 48 11.41 -5.84 11.12
C ALA A 48 12.49 -6.93 11.05
N SER A 49 12.12 -8.22 10.96
CA SER A 49 13.08 -9.32 10.81
C SER A 49 13.50 -9.57 9.34
N GLN A 50 12.91 -8.84 8.39
CA GLN A 50 12.95 -9.12 6.96
C GLN A 50 13.78 -8.14 6.14
N VAL A 51 14.66 -7.35 6.75
CA VAL A 51 15.70 -6.65 6.00
C VAL A 51 16.81 -7.65 5.63
N GLY A 52 16.41 -8.76 5.00
CA GLY A 52 17.25 -9.60 4.17
C GLY A 52 17.38 -8.93 2.81
N GLN A 53 18.52 -9.12 2.17
CA GLN A 53 19.07 -8.34 1.05
C GLN A 53 18.20 -8.29 -0.24
N ASP A 54 17.01 -8.89 -0.27
CA ASP A 54 16.14 -9.02 -1.46
C ASP A 54 14.87 -8.15 -1.43
N ALA A 55 14.61 -7.41 -0.36
CA ALA A 55 13.50 -6.43 -0.29
C ALA A 55 13.96 -4.97 -0.49
N ILE A 56 15.18 -4.77 -1.01
CA ILE A 56 15.58 -3.45 -1.52
C ILE A 56 14.80 -3.25 -2.81
N LEU A 57 13.71 -2.46 -2.75
CA LEU A 57 12.94 -2.01 -3.92
C LEU A 57 13.92 -1.65 -5.06
N PRO A 58 14.08 -2.49 -6.11
CA PRO A 58 15.17 -2.36 -7.09
C PRO A 58 15.10 -1.11 -7.96
N TRP A 59 14.06 -0.29 -7.77
CA TRP A 59 13.86 0.99 -8.44
C TRP A 59 14.42 2.17 -7.62
N LEU A 60 14.52 2.06 -6.28
CA LEU A 60 15.10 3.11 -5.43
C LEU A 60 16.56 3.39 -5.77
N SER A 61 17.31 2.39 -6.26
CA SER A 61 18.71 2.54 -6.66
C SER A 61 18.91 3.20 -8.04
N ARG A 62 17.83 3.44 -8.81
CA ARG A 62 17.92 3.97 -10.19
C ARG A 62 17.50 5.43 -10.35
N ALA A 63 17.00 6.08 -9.30
CA ALA A 63 16.53 7.46 -9.35
C ALA A 63 17.48 8.46 -8.67
N ALA A 64 18.77 8.42 -9.00
CA ALA A 64 19.73 9.45 -8.60
C ALA A 64 20.11 10.32 -9.80
N ALA A 65 19.22 11.24 -10.20
CA ALA A 65 19.55 12.31 -11.15
C ALA A 65 19.53 13.66 -10.43
N ARG A 66 20.70 14.28 -10.38
CA ARG A 66 21.09 15.45 -9.58
C ARG A 66 20.22 16.68 -9.79
N ALA A 67 19.96 17.39 -8.69
CA ALA A 67 19.58 18.79 -8.65
C ALA A 67 20.74 19.66 -9.18
N GLY A 68 20.55 20.26 -10.35
CA GLY A 68 21.35 21.36 -10.87
C GLY A 68 20.51 22.64 -10.86
N GLN A 69 20.99 23.67 -10.17
CA GLN A 69 20.36 24.98 -10.19
C GLN A 69 20.44 25.58 -11.59
N ALA A 70 19.31 25.53 -12.30
CA ALA A 70 18.97 26.47 -13.35
C ALA A 70 17.56 26.97 -13.00
N ALA A 71 17.24 28.22 -13.31
CA ALA A 71 15.85 28.68 -13.35
C ALA A 71 15.13 27.93 -14.47
N ALA A 72 14.86 26.63 -14.25
CA ALA A 72 14.13 25.80 -15.17
C ALA A 72 12.71 26.34 -15.18
N VAL A 73 12.25 26.80 -16.35
CA VAL A 73 10.82 26.92 -16.61
C VAL A 73 10.21 25.60 -16.18
N MET A 74 9.37 25.62 -15.13
CA MET A 74 8.79 24.40 -14.59
C MET A 74 7.94 23.77 -15.67
N ARG A 75 8.45 22.70 -16.30
CA ARG A 75 7.73 21.97 -17.33
C ARG A 75 6.63 21.15 -16.66
N LEU A 76 5.39 21.59 -16.86
CA LEU A 76 4.19 20.90 -16.43
C LEU A 76 3.85 19.77 -17.41
N TRP A 77 2.90 18.91 -17.03
CA TRP A 77 2.40 17.86 -17.90
C TRP A 77 1.25 18.44 -18.74
N GLU A 78 1.36 18.33 -20.06
CA GLU A 78 0.25 18.68 -20.95
C GLU A 78 -0.79 17.55 -20.97
N ALA A 79 -2.05 17.86 -21.32
CA ALA A 79 -3.14 16.89 -21.33
C ALA A 79 -2.81 15.64 -22.16
N ALA A 80 -2.25 15.82 -23.36
CA ALA A 80 -1.84 14.70 -24.22
C ALA A 80 -0.70 13.84 -23.62
N GLU A 81 0.18 14.45 -22.82
CA GLU A 81 1.22 13.72 -22.09
C GLU A 81 0.63 12.93 -20.92
N VAL A 82 -0.32 13.52 -20.18
CA VAL A 82 -1.07 12.82 -19.12
C VAL A 82 -1.82 11.63 -19.70
N ASP A 83 -2.55 11.81 -20.80
CA ASP A 83 -3.28 10.72 -21.46
C ASP A 83 -2.35 9.59 -21.91
N ARG A 84 -1.12 9.92 -22.35
CA ARG A 84 -0.10 8.92 -22.69
C ARG A 84 0.33 8.15 -21.46
N VAL A 85 0.59 8.84 -20.35
CA VAL A 85 0.96 8.20 -19.08
C VAL A 85 -0.17 7.29 -18.59
N GLU A 86 -1.42 7.76 -18.58
CA GLU A 86 -2.56 6.98 -18.13
C GLU A 86 -2.77 5.70 -18.94
N ARG A 87 -2.54 5.75 -20.26
CA ARG A 87 -2.50 4.54 -21.10
C ARG A 87 -1.39 3.59 -20.66
N VAL A 88 -0.19 4.09 -20.40
CA VAL A 88 0.94 3.27 -19.89
C VAL A 88 0.59 2.65 -18.54
N LEU A 89 0.01 3.41 -17.60
CA LEU A 89 -0.39 2.89 -16.29
C LEU A 89 -1.43 1.76 -16.45
N ALA A 90 -2.46 1.96 -17.27
CA ALA A 90 -3.48 0.95 -17.51
C ALA A 90 -2.91 -0.33 -18.16
N GLU A 91 -2.01 -0.21 -19.14
CA GLU A 91 -1.35 -1.37 -19.75
C GLU A 91 -0.42 -2.08 -18.75
N CYS A 92 0.33 -1.34 -17.93
CA CYS A 92 1.15 -1.94 -16.88
C CYS A 92 0.31 -2.69 -15.83
N ALA A 93 -0.86 -2.19 -15.45
CA ALA A 93 -1.77 -2.89 -14.57
C ALA A 93 -2.29 -4.20 -15.20
N LYS A 94 -2.66 -4.17 -16.49
CA LYS A 94 -3.10 -5.36 -17.24
C LYS A 94 -1.99 -6.41 -17.32
N GLN A 95 -0.79 -5.99 -17.72
CA GLN A 95 0.38 -6.86 -17.86
C GLN A 95 0.74 -7.50 -16.52
N ALA A 96 0.87 -6.69 -15.46
CA ALA A 96 1.16 -7.19 -14.12
C ALA A 96 0.11 -8.19 -13.64
N ASN A 97 -1.18 -7.89 -13.84
CA ASN A 97 -2.25 -8.81 -13.49
C ASN A 97 -2.16 -10.14 -14.25
N PHE A 98 -1.88 -10.10 -15.55
CA PHE A 98 -1.74 -11.29 -16.37
C PHE A 98 -0.51 -12.12 -15.95
N GLU A 99 0.69 -11.55 -15.98
CA GLU A 99 1.95 -12.25 -15.73
C GLU A 99 2.00 -12.87 -14.33
N VAL A 100 1.52 -12.15 -13.31
CA VAL A 100 1.51 -12.65 -11.94
C VAL A 100 0.49 -13.78 -11.77
N ASN A 101 -0.68 -13.71 -12.41
CA ASN A 101 -1.65 -14.79 -12.36
C ASN A 101 -1.11 -16.04 -13.08
N GLU A 102 -0.53 -15.90 -14.26
CA GLU A 102 0.10 -17.00 -15.00
C GLU A 102 1.16 -17.70 -14.14
N ARG A 103 2.02 -16.92 -13.47
CA ARG A 103 3.11 -17.42 -12.63
C ARG A 103 2.61 -18.10 -11.35
N LEU A 104 1.65 -17.51 -10.64
CA LEU A 104 1.26 -17.93 -9.29
C LEU A 104 0.02 -18.82 -9.23
N LEU A 105 -0.85 -18.76 -10.23
CA LEU A 105 -2.07 -19.58 -10.31
C LEU A 105 -1.95 -20.67 -11.39
N GLY A 106 -1.12 -20.44 -12.40
CA GLY A 106 -0.96 -21.28 -13.58
C GLY A 106 -1.75 -20.77 -14.79
N PRO A 107 -1.48 -21.33 -15.99
CA PRO A 107 -1.96 -20.75 -17.24
C PRO A 107 -3.48 -20.61 -17.34
N GLY A 108 -3.94 -19.45 -17.77
CA GLY A 108 -5.34 -19.10 -18.01
C GLY A 108 -6.20 -18.95 -16.74
N LYS A 109 -5.63 -19.13 -15.54
CA LYS A 109 -6.40 -19.06 -14.30
C LYS A 109 -6.69 -17.62 -13.89
N ARG A 110 -7.87 -17.42 -13.30
CA ARG A 110 -8.34 -16.12 -12.81
C ARG A 110 -8.67 -16.20 -11.33
N THR A 111 -8.59 -15.06 -10.65
CA THR A 111 -8.93 -14.93 -9.23
C THR A 111 -10.44 -15.03 -9.03
N ASN A 112 -10.87 -16.02 -8.26
CA ASN A 112 -12.23 -16.17 -7.72
C ASN A 112 -12.18 -16.08 -6.18
N ARG A 113 -13.34 -16.07 -5.52
CA ARG A 113 -13.41 -15.92 -4.06
C ARG A 113 -12.57 -16.96 -3.31
N GLN A 114 -12.67 -18.23 -3.70
CA GLN A 114 -11.91 -19.32 -3.08
C GLN A 114 -10.41 -19.10 -3.19
N VAL A 115 -9.92 -18.73 -4.38
CA VAL A 115 -8.50 -18.41 -4.59
C VAL A 115 -8.09 -17.23 -3.70
N CYS A 116 -8.88 -16.16 -3.64
CA CYS A 116 -8.52 -14.97 -2.87
C CYS A 116 -8.46 -15.21 -1.35
N GLU A 117 -9.31 -16.09 -0.83
CA GLU A 117 -9.43 -16.39 0.61
C GLU A 117 -8.47 -17.50 1.07
N GLU A 118 -7.84 -18.22 0.14
CA GLU A 118 -6.84 -19.25 0.41
C GLU A 118 -5.72 -18.71 1.32
N LYS A 119 -5.35 -19.48 2.35
CA LYS A 119 -4.23 -19.17 3.24
C LYS A 119 -2.93 -19.69 2.66
N VAL A 120 -1.91 -18.83 2.64
CA VAL A 120 -0.60 -19.10 2.08
C VAL A 120 0.47 -18.58 3.02
N VAL A 121 1.64 -19.18 2.97
CA VAL A 121 2.80 -18.72 3.76
C VAL A 121 3.64 -17.80 2.88
N ASP A 122 3.92 -16.59 3.36
CA ASP A 122 4.81 -15.65 2.69
C ASP A 122 6.28 -16.08 2.79
N ALA A 123 7.19 -15.33 2.17
CA ALA A 123 8.63 -15.61 2.21
C ALA A 123 9.23 -15.63 3.64
N ASN A 124 8.46 -15.18 4.63
CA ASN A 124 8.89 -14.93 5.99
C ASN A 124 8.17 -15.81 7.00
N GLY A 125 7.49 -16.85 6.53
CA GLY A 125 6.78 -17.79 7.39
C GLY A 125 5.44 -17.27 7.93
N ARG A 126 4.95 -16.11 7.48
CA ARG A 126 3.67 -15.55 7.94
C ARG A 126 2.52 -16.10 7.11
N GLU A 127 1.46 -16.52 7.80
CA GLU A 127 0.21 -16.85 7.13
C GLU A 127 -0.49 -15.56 6.65
N ILE A 128 -0.65 -15.44 5.34
CA ILE A 128 -1.38 -14.37 4.66
C ILE A 128 -2.46 -14.97 3.77
N THR A 129 -3.36 -14.15 3.24
CA THR A 129 -4.27 -14.63 2.18
C THR A 129 -3.57 -14.56 0.82
N ARG A 130 -3.97 -15.43 -0.10
CA ARG A 130 -3.53 -15.39 -1.49
C ARG A 130 -3.89 -14.06 -2.17
N ALA A 131 -4.98 -13.40 -1.77
CA ALA A 131 -5.28 -12.04 -2.21
C ALA A 131 -4.17 -11.05 -1.86
N VAL A 132 -3.60 -11.15 -0.64
CA VAL A 132 -2.46 -10.33 -0.22
C VAL A 132 -1.23 -10.62 -1.08
N GLN A 133 -0.87 -11.89 -1.21
CA GLN A 133 0.28 -12.28 -2.02
C GLN A 133 0.17 -11.84 -3.48
N LEU A 134 -0.99 -12.04 -4.11
CA LEU A 134 -1.22 -11.65 -5.51
C LEU A 134 -1.21 -10.13 -5.67
N GLY A 135 -1.82 -9.39 -4.75
CA GLY A 135 -1.87 -7.93 -4.81
C GLY A 135 -0.47 -7.32 -4.70
N GLU A 136 0.34 -7.74 -3.73
CA GLU A 136 1.73 -7.29 -3.56
C GLU A 136 2.57 -7.59 -4.81
N ALA A 137 2.49 -8.82 -5.34
CA ALA A 137 3.25 -9.22 -6.51
C ALA A 137 2.84 -8.45 -7.78
N LYS A 138 1.54 -8.18 -7.97
CA LYS A 138 1.03 -7.38 -9.10
C LYS A 138 1.41 -5.92 -9.00
N HIS A 139 1.36 -5.38 -7.79
CA HIS A 139 1.73 -4.00 -7.52
C HIS A 139 3.22 -3.77 -7.83
N ALA A 140 4.10 -4.63 -7.32
CA ALA A 140 5.53 -4.58 -7.64
C ALA A 140 5.80 -4.70 -9.16
N ALA A 141 5.14 -5.64 -9.84
CA ALA A 141 5.28 -5.82 -11.28
C ALA A 141 4.78 -4.61 -12.10
N ALA A 142 3.68 -3.98 -11.67
CA ALA A 142 3.15 -2.78 -12.33
C ALA A 142 4.10 -1.59 -12.19
N LEU A 143 4.64 -1.35 -10.99
CA LEU A 143 5.62 -0.28 -10.76
C LEU A 143 6.89 -0.48 -11.58
N GLU A 144 7.39 -1.72 -11.68
CA GLU A 144 8.54 -2.03 -12.54
C GLU A 144 8.25 -1.76 -14.02
N CYS A 145 7.06 -2.14 -14.50
CA CYS A 145 6.62 -1.83 -15.85
C CYS A 145 6.58 -0.32 -16.10
N VAL A 146 6.03 0.48 -15.18
CA VAL A 146 5.98 1.94 -15.30
C VAL A 146 7.39 2.53 -15.33
N GLN A 147 8.28 2.09 -14.44
CA GLN A 147 9.67 2.53 -14.42
C GLN A 147 10.36 2.26 -15.76
N ARG A 148 10.12 1.09 -16.36
CA ARG A 148 10.70 0.70 -17.66
C ARG A 148 10.14 1.54 -18.80
N ALA A 149 8.83 1.82 -18.78
CA ALA A 149 8.15 2.54 -19.85
C ALA A 149 8.39 4.06 -19.83
N LEU A 150 8.45 4.67 -18.63
CA LEU A 150 8.53 6.12 -18.48
C LEU A 150 9.88 6.62 -17.98
N GLY A 151 10.69 5.76 -17.34
CA GLY A 151 11.88 6.17 -16.61
C GLY A 151 12.97 6.82 -17.45
N ALA A 152 13.05 6.48 -18.74
CA ALA A 152 14.03 7.09 -19.65
C ALA A 152 13.57 8.44 -20.23
N THR A 153 12.27 8.57 -20.54
CA THR A 153 11.73 9.72 -21.28
C THR A 153 11.22 10.83 -20.37
N ASP A 154 10.74 10.49 -19.18
CA ASP A 154 10.01 11.39 -18.30
C ASP A 154 10.67 11.51 -16.91
N ALA A 155 11.95 11.14 -16.81
CA ALA A 155 12.75 11.24 -15.60
C ALA A 155 12.62 12.62 -14.92
N GLY A 156 12.37 12.64 -13.61
CA GLY A 156 12.24 13.86 -12.82
C GLY A 156 10.90 14.61 -12.96
N ARG A 157 9.96 14.10 -13.77
CA ARG A 157 8.57 14.63 -13.88
C ARG A 157 7.54 13.73 -13.23
N PHE A 158 7.93 12.54 -12.80
CA PHE A 158 7.10 11.65 -12.01
C PHE A 158 7.93 10.96 -10.93
N SER A 159 7.23 10.46 -9.92
CA SER A 159 7.80 9.63 -8.86
C SER A 159 6.98 8.36 -8.71
N LEU A 160 7.66 7.25 -8.44
CA LEU A 160 7.05 5.98 -8.03
C LEU A 160 7.14 5.84 -6.51
N GLU A 161 6.04 5.41 -5.90
CA GLU A 161 5.85 5.31 -4.45
C GLU A 161 6.45 6.49 -3.64
N PRO A 162 6.31 7.77 -4.06
CA PRO A 162 6.88 8.88 -3.31
C PRO A 162 6.23 8.98 -1.93
N ARG A 163 7.04 9.29 -0.92
CA ARG A 163 6.51 9.54 0.41
C ARG A 163 6.34 11.02 0.68
N TYR A 164 5.20 11.36 1.27
CA TYR A 164 4.90 12.69 1.75
C TYR A 164 4.51 12.65 3.22
N LEU A 165 4.97 13.65 3.98
CA LEU A 165 4.58 13.85 5.37
C LEU A 165 3.97 15.23 5.53
N ARG A 166 2.87 15.34 6.26
CA ARG A 166 2.38 16.64 6.70
C ARG A 166 3.04 17.01 8.01
N ASP A 167 3.80 18.11 8.01
CA ASP A 167 4.41 18.63 9.22
C ASP A 167 3.32 19.15 10.17
N ALA A 168 3.30 18.63 11.40
CA ALA A 168 2.25 18.92 12.37
C ALA A 168 2.28 20.37 12.87
N LYS A 169 3.45 21.03 12.87
CA LYS A 169 3.60 22.40 13.40
C LYS A 169 3.18 23.45 12.39
N THR A 170 3.60 23.27 11.14
CA THR A 170 3.42 24.23 10.05
C THR A 170 2.23 23.88 9.17
N GLY A 171 1.72 22.64 9.26
CA GLY A 171 0.67 22.11 8.40
C GLY A 171 1.10 21.91 6.95
N ARG A 172 2.39 22.15 6.61
CA ARG A 172 2.94 22.03 5.26
C ARG A 172 3.27 20.58 4.94
N THR A 173 3.05 20.20 3.68
CA THR A 173 3.46 18.89 3.17
C THR A 173 4.93 18.95 2.76
N ARG A 174 5.73 18.01 3.26
CA ARG A 174 7.10 17.75 2.83
C ARG A 174 7.15 16.46 2.01
N TRP A 175 7.98 16.46 0.99
CA TRP A 175 8.39 15.25 0.29
C TRP A 175 9.58 14.64 1.03
N LEU A 176 9.63 13.31 1.10
CA LEU A 176 10.73 12.58 1.73
C LEU A 176 11.68 12.10 0.64
N GLU A 177 12.97 12.36 0.84
CA GLU A 177 14.00 11.92 -0.11
C GLU A 177 14.01 10.38 -0.19
N PRO A 178 13.95 9.78 -1.39
CA PRO A 178 13.88 8.32 -1.55
C PRO A 178 15.05 7.58 -0.89
N GLU A 179 16.25 8.15 -0.96
CA GLU A 179 17.46 7.57 -0.34
C GLU A 179 17.36 7.53 1.19
N GLU A 180 16.80 8.59 1.79
CA GLU A 180 16.57 8.69 3.24
C GLU A 180 15.50 7.69 3.69
N VAL A 181 14.38 7.61 2.96
CA VAL A 181 13.33 6.61 3.22
C VAL A 181 13.90 5.19 3.12
N ALA A 182 14.69 4.92 2.09
CA ALA A 182 15.33 3.61 1.90
C ALA A 182 16.25 3.27 3.08
N GLN A 183 17.00 4.25 3.58
CA GLN A 183 17.87 4.08 4.75
C GLN A 183 17.05 3.79 6.02
N TRP A 184 16.00 4.56 6.29
CA TRP A 184 15.14 4.32 7.46
C TRP A 184 14.48 2.94 7.43
N LEU A 185 14.08 2.46 6.25
CA LEU A 185 13.54 1.11 6.10
C LEU A 185 14.60 0.04 6.39
N ARG A 186 15.83 0.22 5.88
CA ARG A 186 16.96 -0.70 6.16
C ARG A 186 17.32 -0.74 7.64
N ASP A 187 17.28 0.41 8.31
CA ASP A 187 17.65 0.54 9.72
C ASP A 187 16.51 0.19 10.69
N GLY A 188 15.33 -0.19 10.17
CA GLY A 188 14.16 -0.49 10.98
C GLY A 188 13.56 0.73 11.70
N LEU A 189 13.85 1.95 11.23
CA LEU A 189 13.37 3.21 11.78
C LEU A 189 11.95 3.56 11.30
N PHE A 190 11.05 2.58 11.32
CA PHE A 190 9.67 2.69 10.81
C PHE A 190 8.86 3.81 11.47
N HIS A 191 9.16 4.14 12.73
CA HIS A 191 8.49 5.21 13.45
C HIS A 191 8.64 6.58 12.75
N LEU A 192 9.72 6.81 11.98
CA LEU A 192 9.96 8.03 11.20
C LEU A 192 9.02 8.17 9.98
N LEU A 193 8.42 7.05 9.56
CA LEU A 193 7.48 6.98 8.44
C LEU A 193 6.01 7.01 8.90
N THR A 194 5.77 7.07 10.20
CA THR A 194 4.42 7.19 10.78
C THR A 194 3.72 8.44 10.27
N GLY A 195 2.48 8.29 9.81
CA GLY A 195 1.68 9.41 9.29
C GLY A 195 2.08 9.89 7.89
N THR A 196 3.02 9.20 7.23
CA THR A 196 3.32 9.44 5.81
C THR A 196 2.24 8.84 4.92
N ILE A 197 2.05 9.44 3.75
CA ILE A 197 1.31 8.84 2.64
C ILE A 197 2.26 8.42 1.53
N ALA A 198 1.88 7.40 0.77
CA ALA A 198 2.66 6.89 -0.35
C ALA A 198 1.75 6.44 -1.50
N PRO A 199 1.28 7.38 -2.34
CA PRO A 199 0.61 7.02 -3.60
C PRO A 199 1.57 6.28 -4.54
N ASP A 200 1.06 5.45 -5.43
CA ASP A 200 1.92 4.64 -6.30
C ASP A 200 2.63 5.43 -7.38
N VAL A 201 1.93 6.37 -8.02
CA VAL A 201 2.50 7.22 -9.06
C VAL A 201 2.02 8.64 -8.87
N VAL A 202 2.96 9.59 -8.85
CA VAL A 202 2.66 11.01 -8.80
C VAL A 202 3.31 11.72 -9.97
N LEU A 203 2.49 12.41 -10.77
CA LEU A 203 2.97 13.33 -11.79
C LEU A 203 3.13 14.71 -11.17
N HIS A 204 4.30 15.29 -11.35
CA HIS A 204 4.64 16.59 -10.79
C HIS A 204 5.44 17.43 -11.80
N ALA A 205 5.61 18.71 -11.51
CA ALA A 205 6.48 19.56 -12.33
C ALA A 205 7.92 19.01 -12.33
N LEU A 206 8.62 19.20 -13.45
CA LEU A 206 10.04 18.81 -13.57
C LEU A 206 10.85 19.39 -12.40
N GLY A 207 11.54 18.51 -11.67
CA GLY A 207 12.42 18.90 -10.57
C GLY A 207 11.71 19.43 -9.32
N ASN A 208 10.38 19.32 -9.22
CA ASN A 208 9.64 19.73 -8.03
C ASN A 208 8.54 18.72 -7.65
N PRO A 209 8.85 17.74 -6.77
CA PRO A 209 7.90 16.71 -6.36
C PRO A 209 6.73 17.21 -5.50
N LEU A 210 6.76 18.48 -5.04
CA LEU A 210 5.66 19.13 -4.32
C LEU A 210 4.71 19.91 -5.25
N LYS A 211 5.04 20.04 -6.54
CA LYS A 211 4.16 20.62 -7.56
C LYS A 211 3.39 19.51 -8.27
N VAL A 212 2.53 18.83 -7.49
CA VAL A 212 1.71 17.69 -7.92
C VAL A 212 0.63 18.12 -8.90
N GLN A 213 0.46 17.35 -9.97
CA GLN A 213 -0.56 17.53 -11.01
C GLN A 213 -1.55 16.36 -11.05
N ARG A 214 -1.06 15.12 -10.89
CA ARG A 214 -1.88 13.90 -10.86
C ARG A 214 -1.33 12.92 -9.84
N VAL A 215 -2.24 12.14 -9.26
CA VAL A 215 -1.94 11.14 -8.24
C VAL A 215 -2.68 9.87 -8.63
N TYR A 216 -1.98 8.75 -8.69
CA TYR A 216 -2.53 7.45 -9.08
C TYR A 216 -2.18 6.38 -8.06
N ASP A 217 -3.10 5.44 -7.88
CA ASP A 217 -2.95 4.26 -7.01
C ASP A 217 -3.40 3.00 -7.75
N PHE A 218 -2.54 2.00 -7.88
CA PHE A 218 -2.86 0.72 -8.48
C PHE A 218 -3.71 -0.12 -7.55
N LYS A 219 -4.85 -0.61 -8.06
CA LYS A 219 -5.71 -1.56 -7.37
C LYS A 219 -5.85 -2.84 -8.18
N PHE A 220 -5.64 -3.96 -7.51
CA PHE A 220 -5.81 -5.31 -8.06
C PHE A 220 -6.91 -6.06 -7.31
N PRO A 221 -8.19 -5.79 -7.60
CA PRO A 221 -9.29 -6.42 -6.90
C PRO A 221 -9.24 -7.95 -7.01
N CYS A 222 -9.49 -8.61 -5.88
CA CYS A 222 -9.59 -10.06 -5.77
C CYS A 222 -10.90 -10.40 -5.03
N PRO A 223 -11.86 -11.12 -5.64
CA PRO A 223 -11.85 -11.72 -6.99
C PRO A 223 -11.90 -10.73 -8.14
N VAL A 224 -11.72 -11.24 -9.37
CA VAL A 224 -11.68 -10.44 -10.61
C VAL A 224 -12.98 -9.66 -10.89
N SER A 225 -14.09 -10.11 -10.30
CA SER A 225 -15.40 -9.46 -10.38
C SER A 225 -15.54 -8.23 -9.47
N ASN A 226 -14.58 -7.99 -8.57
CA ASN A 226 -14.63 -6.83 -7.69
C ASN A 226 -14.23 -5.56 -8.45
N ILE A 227 -14.88 -4.46 -8.10
CA ILE A 227 -14.57 -3.13 -8.62
C ILE A 227 -13.42 -2.54 -7.78
N PRO A 228 -12.45 -1.82 -8.37
CA PRO A 228 -11.44 -1.09 -7.61
C PRO A 228 -12.10 -0.03 -6.73
N ARG A 229 -11.57 0.16 -5.53
CA ARG A 229 -12.05 1.16 -4.58
C ARG A 229 -10.90 1.71 -3.76
N TRP A 230 -11.07 2.94 -3.28
CA TRP A 230 -10.23 3.48 -2.23
C TRP A 230 -10.53 2.76 -0.93
N ASP A 231 -9.47 2.29 -0.26
CA ASP A 231 -9.64 1.64 1.03
C ASP A 231 -9.79 2.70 2.14
N PRO A 232 -10.71 2.49 3.10
CA PRO A 232 -10.75 3.30 4.30
C PRO A 232 -9.51 3.02 5.16
N TYR A 233 -8.99 4.04 5.82
CA TYR A 233 -7.98 3.81 6.86
C TYR A 233 -8.59 3.02 8.02
N PRO A 234 -7.84 2.07 8.60
CA PRO A 234 -8.34 1.25 9.70
C PRO A 234 -8.59 2.10 10.95
N ASP A 235 -9.43 1.57 11.84
CA ASP A 235 -9.67 2.17 13.15
C ASP A 235 -8.36 2.32 13.93
N GLY A 236 -8.21 3.45 14.64
CA GLY A 236 -6.99 3.81 15.36
C GLY A 236 -5.89 4.48 14.50
N HIS A 237 -6.06 4.57 13.17
CA HIS A 237 -5.18 5.38 12.34
C HIS A 237 -5.44 6.89 12.50
N LEU A 238 -4.42 7.73 12.28
CA LEU A 238 -4.55 9.20 12.27
C LEU A 238 -5.60 9.73 11.28
N PHE A 239 -5.92 8.91 10.27
CA PHE A 239 -6.89 9.22 9.21
C PHE A 239 -8.11 8.30 9.24
N ALA A 240 -8.37 7.63 10.38
CA ALA A 240 -9.57 6.80 10.54
C ALA A 240 -10.83 7.59 10.10
N SER A 241 -11.82 6.89 9.52
CA SER A 241 -13.02 7.43 8.85
C SER A 241 -12.85 8.09 7.47
N LYS A 242 -11.61 8.34 7.02
CA LYS A 242 -11.33 8.84 5.67
C LYS A 242 -10.83 7.71 4.77
N ASN A 243 -11.04 7.85 3.47
CA ASN A 243 -10.41 6.95 2.49
C ASN A 243 -9.04 7.49 2.04
N GLN A 244 -8.21 6.61 1.49
CA GLN A 244 -6.87 6.96 0.99
C GLN A 244 -6.88 8.14 0.00
N GLY A 245 -7.78 8.12 -0.99
CA GLY A 245 -7.90 9.17 -2.01
C GLY A 245 -8.21 10.54 -1.42
N GLU A 246 -9.10 10.61 -0.43
CA GLU A 246 -9.40 11.86 0.28
C GLU A 246 -8.19 12.43 1.01
N ILE A 247 -7.36 11.58 1.61
CA ILE A 247 -6.12 12.01 2.28
C ILE A 247 -5.11 12.48 1.24
N TYR A 248 -4.93 11.77 0.13
CA TYR A 248 -4.05 12.20 -0.95
C TYR A 248 -4.44 13.59 -1.46
N GLN A 249 -5.72 13.79 -1.76
CA GLN A 249 -6.28 15.08 -2.19
C GLN A 249 -6.02 16.19 -1.15
N GLN A 250 -6.25 15.91 0.14
CA GLN A 250 -6.06 16.88 1.22
C GLN A 250 -4.59 17.26 1.44
N LEU A 251 -3.67 16.28 1.42
CA LEU A 251 -2.26 16.49 1.74
C LEU A 251 -1.49 17.06 0.55
N LEU A 252 -1.77 16.58 -0.66
CA LEU A 252 -1.03 16.99 -1.86
C LEU A 252 -1.62 18.23 -2.52
N LYS A 253 -2.88 18.59 -2.17
CA LYS A 253 -3.61 19.70 -2.78
C LYS A 253 -3.59 19.60 -4.31
N SER A 254 -3.70 18.37 -4.83
CA SER A 254 -3.75 18.13 -6.26
C SER A 254 -4.94 18.86 -6.87
N GLU A 255 -4.77 19.46 -8.04
CA GLU A 255 -5.87 20.16 -8.72
C GLU A 255 -6.95 19.18 -9.20
N GLN A 256 -6.55 17.93 -9.46
CA GLN A 256 -7.43 16.85 -9.85
C GLN A 256 -7.56 15.83 -8.73
N VAL A 257 -8.72 15.17 -8.71
CA VAL A 257 -9.01 14.04 -7.81
C VAL A 257 -8.01 12.91 -8.09
N PRO A 258 -7.40 12.30 -7.06
CA PRO A 258 -6.60 11.10 -7.22
C PRO A 258 -7.38 10.01 -7.93
N GLN A 259 -6.70 9.20 -8.74
CA GLN A 259 -7.33 8.17 -9.56
C GLN A 259 -6.81 6.78 -9.21
N LEU A 260 -7.69 5.80 -9.30
CA LEU A 260 -7.36 4.39 -9.23
C LEU A 260 -6.97 3.89 -10.62
N VAL A 261 -5.99 2.99 -10.67
CA VAL A 261 -5.62 2.27 -11.89
C VAL A 261 -5.81 0.78 -11.67
N SER A 262 -6.60 0.13 -12.52
CA SER A 262 -6.87 -1.30 -12.38
C SER A 262 -6.87 -2.00 -13.74
N PRO A 263 -6.56 -3.31 -13.77
CA PRO A 263 -6.44 -4.05 -15.04
C PRO A 263 -7.75 -4.07 -15.86
N ASN A 264 -8.91 -4.15 -15.20
CA ASN A 264 -10.19 -4.32 -15.87
C ASN A 264 -10.93 -2.99 -16.12
N HIS A 265 -10.61 -1.93 -15.37
CA HIS A 265 -11.31 -0.64 -15.47
C HIS A 265 -10.43 0.49 -16.00
N GLY A 266 -9.13 0.28 -16.17
CA GLY A 266 -8.19 1.33 -16.56
C GLY A 266 -8.07 2.37 -15.45
N VAL A 267 -8.06 3.66 -15.83
CA VAL A 267 -7.98 4.80 -14.91
C VAL A 267 -9.38 5.27 -14.54
N THR A 268 -9.70 5.29 -13.25
CA THR A 268 -11.00 5.74 -12.72
C THR A 268 -10.80 6.65 -11.51
N PRO A 269 -11.74 7.55 -11.18
CA PRO A 269 -11.73 8.28 -9.91
C PRO A 269 -11.76 7.36 -8.68
#